data_AF-A0A2E0GPV2-F1
#
_entry.id   AF-A0A2E0GPV2-F1
#
_cell.length_a   1.000
_cell.length_b   1.000
_cell.length_c   1.000
_cell.angle_alpha   90.00
_cell.angle_beta   90.00
_cell.angle_gamma   90.00
#
_symmetry.space_group_name_H-M   'P 1'
#
loop_
_entity.id
_entity.type
_entity.pdbx_description
1 polymer ?
#
loop_
_entity_poly.entity_id
_entity_poly.type
_entity_poly.pdbx_seq_one_letter_code
_entity_poly.pdbx_strand_id
1 'polypeptide(L)'
;ASCHNKEEIIISNELKMDYITLSPVYDTNKKKGIGWKNFKKLAKNSQSPVYALGGINHHKELKRVRKNNGFGVAAISSYLNSDLKNT
;
A
#
# COMPACT_ATOMS: atom_id res chain seq x y z
N ALA A 1 -2.50 -2.96 10.82
CA ALA A 1 -3.09 -1.61 10.90
C ALA A 1 -3.15 -0.93 9.54
N SER A 2 -3.99 0.11 9.36
CA SER A 2 -3.94 0.99 8.17
C SER A 2 -3.14 2.24 8.50
N CYS A 3 -2.11 2.53 7.72
CA CYS A 3 -1.22 3.66 7.93
C CYS A 3 -1.16 4.59 6.71
N HIS A 4 -0.92 5.87 6.98
CA HIS A 4 -0.93 6.96 6.01
C HIS A 4 0.28 7.91 6.14
N ASN A 5 0.93 7.94 7.30
CA ASN A 5 2.07 8.80 7.61
C ASN A 5 3.08 8.07 8.50
N LYS A 6 4.15 8.76 8.92
CA LYS A 6 5.24 8.16 9.70
C LYS A 6 4.81 7.87 11.14
N GLU A 7 4.01 8.76 11.71
CA GLU A 7 3.54 8.73 13.09
C GLU A 7 2.69 7.47 13.32
N GLU A 8 1.75 7.18 12.42
CA GLU A 8 0.93 5.97 12.46
C GLU A 8 1.75 4.67 12.30
N ILE A 9 2.84 4.71 11.53
CA ILE A 9 3.76 3.57 11.37
C ILE A 9 4.51 3.32 12.69
N ILE A 10 4.97 4.38 13.36
CA ILE A 10 5.66 4.26 14.66
C ILE A 10 4.73 3.63 15.69
N ILE A 11 3.50 4.14 15.81
CA ILE A 11 2.48 3.57 16.71
C ILE A 11 2.22 2.08 16.36
N SER A 12 2.14 1.75 15.08
CA SER A 12 1.94 0.36 14.65
C SER A 12 3.11 -0.56 15.01
N ASN A 13 4.34 -0.05 15.00
CA ASN A 13 5.52 -0.79 15.45
C ASN A 13 5.48 -1.03 16.97
N GLU A 14 5.15 0.01 17.76
CA GLU A 14 5.05 -0.08 19.23
C GLU A 14 4.01 -1.12 19.66
N LEU A 15 2.87 -1.15 18.95
CA LEU A 15 1.80 -2.13 19.16
C LEU A 15 2.08 -3.50 18.53
N LYS A 16 3.24 -3.69 17.88
CA LYS A 16 3.68 -4.95 17.25
C LYS A 16 2.64 -5.53 16.29
N MET A 17 2.06 -4.68 15.44
CA MET A 17 1.09 -5.11 14.43
C MET A 17 1.71 -6.17 13.50
N ASP A 18 0.99 -7.24 13.18
CA ASP A 18 1.51 -8.31 12.30
C ASP A 18 1.80 -7.81 10.87
N TYR A 19 1.05 -6.80 10.42
CA TYR A 19 1.29 -6.11 9.16
C TYR A 19 0.65 -4.72 9.16
N ILE A 20 1.09 -3.90 8.20
CA ILE A 20 0.42 -2.63 7.90
C ILE A 20 0.04 -2.53 6.42
N THR A 21 -1.03 -1.80 6.13
CA THR A 21 -1.24 -1.23 4.80
C THR A 21 -0.73 0.20 4.77
N LEU A 22 -0.11 0.61 3.66
CA LEU A 22 0.32 1.98 3.45
C LEU A 22 -0.35 2.54 2.20
N SER A 23 -1.16 3.59 2.37
CA SER A 23 -2.13 4.01 1.36
C SER A 23 -2.53 5.50 1.48
N PRO A 24 -3.14 6.07 0.43
CA PRO A 24 -3.23 5.51 -0.92
C PRO A 24 -1.93 5.72 -1.70
N VAL A 25 -1.48 4.72 -2.47
CA VAL A 25 -0.26 4.85 -3.29
C VAL A 25 -0.51 5.72 -4.52
N TYR A 26 -1.61 5.48 -5.22
CA TYR A 26 -2.07 6.30 -6.34
C TYR A 26 -3.29 7.13 -5.92
N ASP A 27 -3.63 8.12 -6.74
CA ASP A 27 -4.86 8.89 -6.54
C ASP A 27 -6.08 7.96 -6.55
N THR A 28 -7.01 8.25 -5.66
CA THR A 28 -8.32 7.61 -5.59
C THR A 28 -9.38 8.70 -5.60
N ASN A 29 -10.64 8.35 -5.87
CA ASN A 29 -11.76 9.31 -5.86
C ASN A 29 -11.88 10.09 -4.53
N LYS A 30 -11.33 9.57 -3.43
CA LYS A 30 -11.44 10.17 -2.10
C LYS A 30 -10.19 10.91 -1.64
N LYS A 31 -9.00 10.52 -2.12
CA LYS A 31 -7.71 10.96 -1.54
C LYS A 31 -6.60 10.95 -2.59
N LYS A 32 -5.72 11.94 -2.51
CA LYS A 32 -4.48 12.04 -3.30
C LYS A 32 -3.47 10.98 -2.85
N GLY A 33 -2.81 10.35 -3.82
CA GLY A 33 -1.80 9.34 -3.64
C GLY A 33 -0.47 9.91 -3.13
N ILE A 34 0.20 9.16 -2.27
CA ILE A 34 1.54 9.52 -1.79
C ILE A 34 2.62 9.28 -2.85
N GLY A 35 2.34 8.43 -3.84
CA GLY A 35 3.28 8.01 -4.87
C GLY A 35 4.41 7.12 -4.33
N TRP A 36 5.06 6.40 -5.25
CA TRP A 36 6.08 5.41 -4.89
C TRP A 36 7.31 5.98 -4.18
N LYS A 37 7.70 7.21 -4.48
CA LYS A 37 8.84 7.87 -3.83
C LYS A 37 8.59 8.06 -2.33
N ASN A 38 7.40 8.54 -1.95
CA ASN A 38 7.06 8.72 -0.53
C ASN A 38 6.69 7.39 0.12
N PHE A 39 6.00 6.49 -0.60
CA PHE A 39 5.78 5.12 -0.13
C PHE A 39 7.10 4.48 0.31
N LYS A 40 8.13 4.52 -0.55
CA LYS A 40 9.45 3.95 -0.26
C LYS A 40 10.08 4.55 1.00
N LYS A 41 9.92 5.86 1.22
CA LYS A 41 10.45 6.56 2.40
C LYS A 41 9.71 6.15 3.67
N LEU A 42 8.38 6.09 3.62
CA LEU A 42 7.54 5.74 4.76
C LEU A 42 7.70 4.27 5.14
N ALA A 43 7.63 3.36 4.16
CA ALA A 43 7.75 1.92 4.37
C ALA A 43 9.06 1.51 5.08
N LYS A 44 10.16 2.26 4.90
CA LYS A 44 11.42 2.03 5.64
C LYS A 44 11.29 2.14 7.16
N ASN A 45 10.28 2.86 7.66
CA ASN A 45 10.09 3.05 9.09
C ASN A 45 9.28 1.90 9.72
N SER A 46 8.73 0.98 8.93
CA SER A 46 7.94 -0.12 9.47
C SER A 46 8.82 -1.31 9.82
N GLN A 47 8.55 -1.91 10.97
CA GLN A 47 9.16 -3.16 11.42
C GLN A 47 8.35 -4.39 10.95
N SER A 48 7.14 -4.17 10.47
CA SER A 48 6.22 -5.20 10.00
C SER A 48 6.11 -5.20 8.47
N PRO A 49 5.65 -6.30 7.85
CA PRO A 49 5.34 -6.33 6.43
C PRO A 49 4.40 -5.20 5.99
N VAL A 50 4.82 -4.42 4.97
CA VAL A 50 4.05 -3.29 4.43
C VAL A 50 3.36 -3.68 3.12
N TYR A 51 2.03 -3.59 3.09
CA TYR A 51 1.23 -3.83 1.89
C TYR A 51 0.81 -2.52 1.24
N ALA A 52 1.14 -2.35 -0.05
CA ALA A 52 0.70 -1.19 -0.83
C ALA A 52 -0.80 -1.28 -1.14
N LEU A 53 -1.55 -0.22 -0.83
CA LEU A 53 -2.99 -0.14 -1.08
C LEU A 53 -3.37 1.23 -1.66
N GLY A 54 -4.46 1.27 -2.42
CA GLY A 54 -5.06 2.51 -2.97
C GLY A 54 -4.61 2.78 -4.40
N GLY A 55 -5.53 2.55 -5.34
CA GLY A 55 -5.31 2.71 -6.79
C GLY A 55 -4.31 1.72 -7.40
N ILE A 56 -3.98 0.63 -6.69
CA ILE A 56 -3.03 -0.39 -7.15
C ILE A 56 -3.67 -1.33 -8.18
N ASN A 57 -2.97 -1.56 -9.30
CA ASN A 57 -3.27 -2.66 -10.23
C ASN A 57 -2.42 -3.89 -9.86
N HIS A 58 -3.05 -4.95 -9.38
CA HIS A 58 -2.35 -6.08 -8.77
C HIS A 58 -1.45 -6.87 -9.74
N HIS A 59 -1.80 -6.96 -11.03
CA HIS A 59 -1.02 -7.70 -12.03
C HIS A 59 0.34 -7.06 -12.35
N LYS A 60 0.47 -5.74 -12.18
CA LYS A 60 1.66 -4.98 -12.65
C LYS A 60 2.59 -4.53 -11.51
N GLU A 61 2.11 -4.53 -10.27
CA GLU A 61 2.76 -3.77 -9.19
C GLU A 61 3.57 -4.61 -8.20
N LEU A 62 3.53 -5.95 -8.29
CA LEU A 62 4.29 -6.84 -7.38
C LEU A 62 5.81 -6.59 -7.42
N LYS A 63 6.40 -6.41 -8.61
CA LYS A 63 7.83 -6.08 -8.73
C LYS A 63 8.13 -4.69 -8.17
N ARG A 64 7.19 -3.74 -8.31
CA ARG A 64 7.37 -2.36 -7.89
C ARG A 64 7.29 -2.22 -6.39
N VAL A 65 6.36 -2.88 -5.72
CA VAL A 65 6.22 -2.81 -4.27
C VAL A 65 7.47 -3.32 -3.56
N ARG A 66 8.04 -4.45 -4.03
CA ARG A 66 9.29 -5.00 -3.52
C ARG A 66 10.48 -4.04 -3.68
N LYS A 67 10.60 -3.38 -4.84
CA LYS A 67 11.64 -2.34 -5.09
C LYS A 67 11.50 -1.10 -4.20
N ASN A 68 10.34 -0.91 -3.57
CA ASN A 68 10.01 0.25 -2.74
C ASN A 68 9.79 -0.12 -1.26
N ASN A 69 10.46 -1.17 -0.77
CA ASN A 69 10.43 -1.63 0.63
C ASN A 69 9.05 -2.12 1.11
N GLY A 70 8.14 -2.44 0.19
CA GLY A 70 6.90 -3.11 0.53
C GLY A 70 6.99 -4.62 0.33
N PHE A 71 6.17 -5.35 1.08
CA PHE A 71 6.08 -6.81 1.04
C PHE A 71 5.15 -7.30 -0.08
N GLY A 72 3.99 -6.67 -0.24
CA GLY A 72 2.96 -7.08 -1.19
C GLY A 72 1.98 -5.98 -1.55
N VAL A 73 0.94 -6.32 -2.31
CA VAL A 73 -0.11 -5.40 -2.73
C VAL A 73 -1.48 -5.84 -2.21
N ALA A 74 -2.34 -4.87 -1.90
CA ALA A 74 -3.76 -5.07 -1.66
C ALA A 74 -4.54 -4.18 -2.63
N ALA A 75 -5.65 -4.69 -3.18
CA ALA A 75 -6.46 -3.98 -4.14
C ALA A 75 -7.94 -4.35 -4.00
N ILE A 76 -8.83 -3.42 -4.37
CA ILE A 76 -10.29 -3.60 -4.31
C ILE A 76 -10.86 -3.51 -5.73
N SER A 77 -10.97 -2.28 -6.27
CA SER A 77 -11.56 -2.05 -7.59
C SER A 77 -10.81 -2.74 -8.73
N SER A 78 -9.49 -2.92 -8.62
CA SER A 78 -8.73 -3.67 -9.63
C SER A 78 -9.13 -5.14 -9.72
N TYR A 79 -9.63 -5.75 -8.64
CA TYR A 79 -10.15 -7.12 -8.65
C TYR A 79 -11.65 -7.13 -8.99
N LEU A 80 -12.44 -6.24 -8.40
CA LEU A 80 -13.88 -6.19 -8.69
C LEU A 80 -14.19 -5.83 -10.15
N ASN A 81 -13.34 -4.99 -10.78
CA ASN A 81 -13.54 -4.59 -12.18
C ASN A 81 -12.77 -5.48 -13.18
N SER A 82 -11.94 -6.42 -12.73
CA SER A 82 -11.31 -7.38 -13.66
C SER A 82 -12.32 -8.41 -14.18
N ASP A 83 -13.41 -8.65 -13.45
CA ASP A 83 -14.50 -9.53 -13.89
C ASP A 83 -15.41 -8.87 -14.95
N LEU A 84 -15.41 -7.52 -15.03
CA LEU A 84 -16.22 -6.77 -16.00
C LEU A 84 -15.56 -6.58 -17.38
N LYS A 85 -14.30 -7.03 -17.56
CA LYS A 85 -13.60 -6.97 -18.85
C LYS A 85 -13.50 -8.32 -19.57
N ASN A 86 -14.08 -9.37 -18.98
CA ASN A 86 -14.13 -10.73 -19.54
C ASN A 86 -15.57 -11.20 -19.87
N THR A 87 -16.53 -10.28 -19.93
CA THR A 87 -17.91 -10.47 -20.42
C THR A 87 -18.21 -9.40 -21.44
#